data_AF-E1KW17-F1
#
_entry.id   AF-E1KW17-F1
#
_cell.length_a   1.000
_cell.length_b   1.000
_cell.length_c   1.000
_cell.angle_alpha   90.00
_cell.angle_beta   90.00
_cell.angle_gamma   90.00
#
_symmetry.space_group_name_H-M   'P 1'
#
loop_
_entity.id
_entity.type
_entity.pdbx_description
1 polymer ?
#
loop_
_entity_poly.entity_id
_entity_poly.type
_entity_poly.pdbx_seq_one_letter_code
_entity_poly.pdbx_strand_id
1 'polypeptide(L)' 'MDKTDLIEFLEFRSKFTNREWNEINRCVEFREREKAAQTKLDDLDKKIILERIRF' A
#
# COMPACT_ATOMS: atom_id res chain seq x y z
N MET A 1 15.38 -8.73 0.39
CA MET A 1 15.24 -7.36 -0.14
C MET A 1 16.63 -6.94 -0.57
N ASP A 2 16.79 -6.73 -1.86
CA ASP A 2 18.00 -6.12 -2.43
C ASP A 2 17.90 -4.59 -2.35
N LYS A 3 19.03 -3.87 -2.41
CA LYS A 3 19.02 -2.40 -2.47
C LYS A 3 18.30 -1.88 -3.72
N THR A 4 18.28 -2.66 -4.79
CA THR A 4 17.53 -2.38 -6.01
C THR A 4 16.03 -2.30 -5.73
N ASP A 5 15.47 -3.24 -4.95
CA ASP A 5 14.06 -3.22 -4.53
C ASP A 5 13.71 -1.93 -3.77
N LEU A 6 14.65 -1.43 -2.94
CA LEU A 6 14.46 -0.21 -2.18
C LEU A 6 14.48 1.04 -3.08
N ILE A 7 15.33 1.07 -4.10
CA ILE A 7 15.38 2.17 -5.07
C ILE A 7 14.06 2.21 -5.86
N GLU A 8 13.61 1.08 -6.40
CA GLU A 8 12.34 0.98 -7.13
C GLU A 8 11.15 1.41 -6.26
N PHE A 9 11.14 1.03 -4.98
CA PHE A 9 10.14 1.47 -4.03
C PHE A 9 10.15 3.00 -3.84
N LEU A 10 11.33 3.61 -3.67
CA LEU A 10 11.46 5.05 -3.48
C LEU A 10 11.04 5.83 -4.74
N GLU A 11 11.37 5.32 -5.93
CA GLU A 11 10.92 5.88 -7.20
C GLU A 11 9.38 5.76 -7.35
N PHE A 12 8.80 4.62 -6.99
CA PHE A 12 7.35 4.46 -6.97
C PHE A 12 6.68 5.43 -6.00
N ARG A 13 7.22 5.55 -4.77
CA ARG A 13 6.75 6.50 -3.75
C ARG A 13 6.78 7.94 -4.25
N SER A 14 7.77 8.31 -5.06
CA SER A 14 7.91 9.69 -5.55
C SER A 14 6.75 10.17 -6.44
N LYS A 15 5.95 9.25 -6.98
CA LYS A 15 4.78 9.54 -7.83
C LYS A 15 3.59 10.16 -7.08
N PHE A 16 3.60 10.14 -5.74
CA PHE A 16 2.48 10.55 -4.90
C PHE A 16 2.84 11.73 -4.01
N THR A 17 1.90 12.65 -3.81
CA THR A 17 1.98 13.66 -2.74
C THR A 17 1.99 12.99 -1.36
N ASN A 18 2.37 13.75 -0.31
CA ASN A 18 2.30 13.25 1.06
C ASN A 18 0.86 12.82 1.44
N ARG A 19 -0.15 13.58 1.00
CA ARG A 19 -1.57 13.28 1.27
C ARG A 19 -2.03 11.98 0.62
N GLU A 20 -1.80 11.82 -0.68
CA GLU A 20 -2.18 10.59 -1.42
C GLU A 20 -1.48 9.37 -0.84
N TRP A 21 -0.18 9.50 -0.52
CA TRP A 21 0.59 8.43 0.09
C TRP A 21 0.01 7.99 1.44
N ASN A 22 -0.33 8.94 2.31
CA ASN A 22 -0.91 8.62 3.62
C ASN A 22 -2.26 7.94 3.49
N GLU A 23 -3.08 8.34 2.51
CA GLU A 23 -4.38 7.70 2.25
C GLU A 23 -4.22 6.25 1.75
N ILE A 24 -3.28 6.00 0.82
CA ILE A 24 -2.95 4.65 0.34
C ILE A 24 -2.52 3.77 1.52
N ASN A 25 -1.54 4.22 2.31
CA ASN A 25 -1.03 3.45 3.45
C ASN A 25 -2.11 3.18 4.49
N ARG A 26 -3.00 4.15 4.76
CA ARG A 26 -4.11 3.95 5.69
C ARG A 26 -5.04 2.82 5.23
N CYS A 27 -5.34 2.76 3.93
CA CYS A 27 -6.19 1.72 3.37
C CYS A 27 -5.51 0.35 3.41
N VAL A 28 -4.21 0.29 3.12
CA VAL A 28 -3.38 -0.93 3.24
C VAL A 28 -3.35 -1.42 4.69
N GLU A 29 -2.98 -0.57 5.64
CA GLU A 29 -2.91 -0.91 7.07
C GLU A 29 -4.26 -1.40 7.60
N PHE A 30 -5.37 -0.78 7.17
CA PHE A 30 -6.69 -1.23 7.56
C PHE A 30 -6.92 -2.68 7.12
N ARG A 31 -6.58 -3.00 5.87
CA ARG A 31 -6.75 -4.34 5.34
C ARG A 31 -5.84 -5.36 6.03
N GLU A 32 -4.60 -5.00 6.31
CA GLU A 32 -3.66 -5.85 7.05
C GLU A 32 -4.15 -6.15 8.48
N ARG A 33 -4.76 -5.16 9.15
CA ARG A 33 -5.39 -5.34 10.47
C ARG A 33 -6.59 -6.28 10.41
N GLU A 34 -7.45 -6.18 9.39
CA GLU A 34 -8.56 -7.13 9.19
C GLU A 34 -8.08 -8.57 9.04
N LYS A 35 -6.93 -8.77 8.40
CA LYS A 35 -6.34 -10.10 8.16
C LYS A 35 -5.44 -10.61 9.29
N ALA A 36 -5.46 -9.97 10.47
CA ALA A 36 -4.60 -10.32 11.59
C ALA A 36 -3.10 -10.41 11.21
N ALA A 37 -2.62 -9.44 10.42
CA ALA A 37 -1.22 -9.33 9.98
C ALA A 37 -0.73 -10.45 9.04
N GLN A 38 -1.58 -10.90 8.09
CA GLN A 38 -1.08 -11.68 6.96
C GLN A 38 0.06 -10.94 6.23
N THR A 39 1.08 -11.68 5.84
CA THR A 39 2.36 -11.14 5.39
C THR A 39 2.34 -10.55 3.98
N LYS A 40 1.29 -10.81 3.18
CA LYS A 40 1.19 -10.38 1.78
C LYS A 40 -0.25 -10.09 1.37
N LEU A 41 -0.43 -9.02 0.60
CA LEU A 41 -1.70 -8.69 -0.06
C LEU A 41 -1.94 -9.63 -1.24
N ASP A 42 -3.10 -10.28 -1.24
CA ASP A 42 -3.60 -11.08 -2.37
C ASP A 42 -4.42 -10.22 -3.35
N ASP A 43 -4.92 -10.82 -4.42
CA ASP A 43 -5.68 -10.10 -5.44
C ASP A 43 -7.04 -9.58 -4.95
N LEU A 44 -7.63 -10.22 -3.94
CA LEU A 44 -8.85 -9.74 -3.31
C LEU A 44 -8.55 -8.51 -2.44
N ASP A 45 -7.44 -8.51 -1.72
CA ASP A 45 -7.00 -7.38 -0.90
C ASP A 45 -6.78 -6.13 -1.75
N LYS A 46 -6.15 -6.28 -2.92
CA LYS A 46 -5.95 -5.17 -3.87
C LYS A 46 -7.29 -4.54 -4.27
N LYS A 47 -8.30 -5.36 -4.58
CA LYS A 47 -9.65 -4.87 -4.94
C LYS A 47 -10.28 -4.09 -3.79
N ILE A 48 -10.25 -4.65 -2.58
CA ILE A 48 -10.83 -4.01 -1.39
C ILE A 48 -10.13 -2.67 -1.07
N ILE A 49 -8.80 -2.61 -1.20
CA ILE A 49 -8.03 -1.39 -0.98
C ILE A 49 -8.40 -0.33 -2.01
N LEU A 50 -8.50 -0.71 -3.29
CA LEU A 50 -8.88 0.21 -4.37
C LEU A 50 -10.29 0.80 -4.18
N GLU A 51 -11.24 0.02 -3.66
CA GLU A 51 -12.59 0.50 -3.35
C GLU A 51 -12.64 1.49 -2.16
N ARG A 52 -11.65 1.42 -1.26
CA ARG A 52 -11.58 2.25 -0.04
C ARG A 52 -10.86 3.56 -0.24
N ILE A 53 -9.91 3.60 -1.16
CA ILE A 53 -9.10 4.78 -1.46
C ILE A 53 -10.01 5.95 -1.87
N ARG A 54 -9.83 7.10 -1.21
CA ARG A 54 -10.52 8.35 -1.56
C ARG A 54 -9.54 9.51 -1.60
N PHE A 55 -9.17 9.92 -2.81
CA PHE A 55 -8.36 11.12 -3.05
C PHE A 55 -9.26 12.28 -3.48
#